data_AF-A0A1L8SUT3-F1
#
_entry.id   AF-A0A1L8SUT3-F1
#
_cell.length_a   1.000
_cell.length_b   1.000
_cell.length_c   1.000
_cell.angle_alpha   90.00
_cell.angle_beta   90.00
_cell.angle_gamma   90.00
#
_symmetry.space_group_name_H-M   'P 1'
#
loop_
_entity.id
_entity.type
_entity.pdbx_description
1 polymer ?
#
loop_
_entity_poly.entity_id
_entity_poly.type
_entity_poly.pdbx_seq_one_letter_code
_entity_poly.pdbx_strand_id
1 'polypeptide(L)'
;MENDLKEIPGIGLNMEQHLIKAGYPTVASLKNQDPETIYLKDCIAQGTKVDRCALYVYRLAVHYADHEGSLPKEKQNWWDWQD
;
A
#
# COMPACT_ATOMS: atom_id res chain seq x y z
N MET A 1 12.14 -6.77 -14.08
CA MET A 1 10.86 -6.03 -14.09
C MET A 1 10.89 -5.18 -12.85
N GLU A 2 11.15 -3.88 -12.99
CA GLU A 2 10.98 -2.96 -11.87
C GLU A 2 9.50 -2.95 -11.51
N ASN A 3 9.19 -3.20 -10.25
CA ASN A 3 7.83 -3.06 -9.75
C ASN A 3 7.52 -1.56 -9.65
N ASP A 4 6.41 -1.18 -10.27
CA ASP A 4 5.83 0.18 -10.27
C ASP A 4 5.39 0.64 -8.88
N LEU A 5 5.35 -0.25 -7.89
CA LEU A 5 4.99 0.05 -6.50
C LEU A 5 5.79 1.18 -5.86
N LYS A 6 7.06 1.36 -6.24
CA LYS A 6 7.92 2.44 -5.73
C LYS A 6 7.57 3.82 -6.27
N GLU A 7 6.72 3.90 -7.30
CA GLU A 7 6.17 5.17 -7.79
C GLU A 7 5.14 5.76 -6.81
N ILE A 8 4.57 4.93 -5.94
CA ILE A 8 3.60 5.33 -4.93
C ILE A 8 4.32 6.09 -3.80
N PRO A 9 3.89 7.33 -3.48
CA PRO A 9 4.43 8.06 -2.34
C PRO A 9 4.31 7.28 -1.03
N GLY A 10 5.42 7.14 -0.30
CA GLY A 10 5.47 6.39 0.96
C GLY A 10 5.78 4.90 0.82
N ILE A 11 5.90 4.36 -0.41
CA ILE A 11 6.37 2.99 -0.63
C ILE A 11 7.85 2.97 -0.98
N GLY A 12 8.67 2.62 0.01
CA GLY A 12 10.07 2.25 -0.20
C GLY A 12 10.26 0.75 -0.43
N LEU A 13 11.52 0.32 -0.55
CA LEU A 13 11.90 -1.09 -0.76
C LEU A 13 11.25 -2.05 0.24
N ASN A 14 11.15 -1.66 1.51
CA ASN A 14 10.54 -2.52 2.54
C ASN A 14 9.04 -2.72 2.30
N MET A 15 8.28 -1.63 2.07
CA MET A 15 6.84 -1.70 1.84
C MET A 15 6.49 -2.39 0.51
N GLU A 16 7.33 -2.23 -0.52
CA GLU A 16 7.22 -3.01 -1.76
C GLU A 16 7.28 -4.51 -1.47
N GLN A 17 8.26 -4.96 -0.68
CA GLN A 17 8.39 -6.38 -0.32
C GLN A 17 7.19 -6.88 0.49
N HIS A 18 6.64 -6.06 1.39
CA HIS A 18 5.41 -6.41 2.12
C HIS A 18 4.25 -6.66 1.14
N LEU A 19 4.01 -5.73 0.20
CA LEU A 19 2.95 -5.85 -0.79
C LEU A 19 3.12 -7.08 -1.68
N ILE A 20 4.33 -7.32 -2.19
CA ILE A 20 4.63 -8.51 -3.00
C ILE A 20 4.32 -9.79 -2.21
N LYS A 21 4.77 -9.89 -0.95
CA LYS A 21 4.52 -11.05 -0.09
C LYS A 21 3.04 -11.22 0.26
N ALA A 22 2.31 -10.12 0.38
CA ALA A 22 0.86 -10.10 0.59
C ALA A 22 0.05 -10.45 -0.69
N GLY A 23 0.72 -10.65 -1.84
CA GLY A 23 0.10 -11.03 -3.10
C GLY A 23 -0.22 -9.89 -4.05
N TYR A 24 0.34 -8.70 -3.81
CA TYR A 24 0.11 -7.48 -4.60
C TYR A 24 1.41 -6.99 -5.22
N PRO A 25 1.88 -7.60 -6.32
CA PRO A 25 3.18 -7.28 -6.88
C PRO A 25 3.20 -5.97 -7.67
N THR A 26 2.07 -5.36 -8.03
CA THR A 26 2.04 -4.16 -8.90
C THR A 26 1.00 -3.13 -8.47
N VAL A 27 1.11 -1.89 -8.93
CA VAL A 27 0.09 -0.85 -8.70
C VAL A 27 -1.27 -1.33 -9.21
N ALA A 28 -1.31 -1.97 -10.38
CA ALA A 28 -2.54 -2.55 -10.93
C ALA A 28 -3.19 -3.60 -10.01
N SER A 29 -2.39 -4.38 -9.27
CA SER A 29 -2.92 -5.38 -8.33
C SER A 29 -3.59 -4.76 -7.09
N LEU A 30 -3.31 -3.50 -6.78
CA LEU A 30 -3.92 -2.77 -5.66
C LEU A 30 -5.26 -2.14 -6.03
N LYS A 31 -5.59 -2.06 -7.32
CA LYS A 31 -6.83 -1.41 -7.80
C LYS A 31 -8.07 -2.15 -7.29
N ASN A 32 -9.05 -1.40 -6.80
CA ASN A 32 -10.29 -1.87 -6.16
C ASN A 32 -10.06 -2.84 -4.99
N GLN A 33 -8.88 -2.84 -4.39
CA GLN A 33 -8.62 -3.65 -3.19
C GLN A 33 -9.06 -2.90 -1.94
N ASP A 34 -9.42 -3.67 -0.92
CA ASP A 34 -9.62 -3.12 0.42
C ASP A 34 -8.27 -3.04 1.16
N PRO A 35 -7.82 -1.85 1.62
CA PRO A 35 -6.59 -1.70 2.39
C PRO A 35 -6.53 -2.55 3.65
N GLU A 36 -7.67 -2.81 4.31
CA GLU A 36 -7.69 -3.67 5.50
C GLU A 36 -7.39 -5.12 5.13
N THR A 37 -7.94 -5.60 4.02
CA THR A 37 -7.61 -6.91 3.48
C THR A 37 -6.13 -7.03 3.10
N ILE A 38 -5.52 -5.98 2.54
CA ILE A 38 -4.07 -5.95 2.27
C ILE A 38 -3.27 -6.06 3.56
N TYR A 39 -3.62 -5.27 4.58
CA TYR A 39 -2.96 -5.31 5.89
C TYR A 39 -3.05 -6.69 6.56
N LEU A 40 -4.21 -7.34 6.51
CA LEU A 40 -4.39 -8.69 7.04
C LEU A 40 -3.52 -9.71 6.32
N LYS A 41 -3.41 -9.61 4.98
CA LYS A 41 -2.51 -10.47 4.19
C LYS A 41 -1.03 -10.20 4.51
N ASP A 42 -0.63 -8.95 4.73
CA ASP A 42 0.74 -8.64 5.16
C ASP A 42 1.03 -9.26 6.55
N CYS A 43 0.10 -9.13 7.50
CA CYS A 43 0.24 -9.79 8.81
C CYS A 43 0.40 -11.31 8.71
N ILE A 44 -0.40 -11.94 7.84
CA ILE A 44 -0.29 -13.39 7.58
C ILE A 44 1.06 -13.73 6.94
N ALA A 45 1.50 -12.94 5.95
CA ALA A 45 2.76 -13.17 5.25
C ALA A 45 3.98 -12.98 6.14
N GLN A 46 3.91 -12.09 7.14
CA GLN A 46 4.97 -11.90 8.13
C GLN A 46 4.88 -12.82 9.34
N GLY A 47 3.77 -13.57 9.48
CA GLY A 47 3.51 -14.43 10.63
C GLY A 47 3.35 -13.66 11.95
N THR A 48 3.14 -12.34 11.89
CA THR A 48 2.98 -11.47 13.05
C THR A 48 2.09 -10.29 12.72
N LYS A 49 1.57 -9.62 13.75
CA LYS A 49 0.81 -8.39 13.57
C LYS A 49 1.78 -7.25 13.24
N VAL A 50 1.65 -6.71 12.03
CA VAL A 50 2.44 -5.56 11.56
C VAL A 50 1.91 -4.29 12.23
N ASP A 51 2.78 -3.29 12.39
CA ASP A 51 2.36 -2.00 12.94
C ASP A 51 1.21 -1.38 12.13
N ARG A 52 0.29 -0.69 12.82
CA ARG A 52 -0.89 -0.10 12.19
C ARG A 52 -0.52 0.99 11.17
N CYS A 53 0.69 1.59 11.24
CA CYS A 53 1.14 2.55 10.23
C CYS A 53 1.20 1.96 8.82
N ALA A 54 1.40 0.65 8.68
CA ALA A 54 1.37 -0.03 7.39
C ALA A 54 -0.01 0.07 6.71
N LEU A 55 -1.10 0.00 7.48
CA LEU A 55 -2.46 0.18 6.95
C LEU A 55 -2.63 1.56 6.29
N TYR A 56 -2.03 2.60 6.84
CA TYR A 56 -2.15 3.95 6.30
C TYR A 56 -1.41 4.08 4.96
N VAL A 57 -0.25 3.41 4.85
CA VAL A 57 0.46 3.27 3.57
C VAL A 57 -0.40 2.53 2.56
N TYR A 58 -1.09 1.45 2.94
CA TYR A 58 -1.97 0.70 2.03
C TYR A 58 -3.20 1.49 1.60
N ARG A 59 -3.78 2.31 2.47
CA ARG A 59 -4.89 3.21 2.10
C ARG A 59 -4.46 4.21 1.04
N LEU A 60 -3.30 4.84 1.22
CA LEU A 60 -2.70 5.71 0.22
C LEU A 60 -2.46 4.95 -1.09
N ALA A 61 -1.86 3.75 -1.01
CA ALA A 61 -1.48 2.96 -2.17
C ALA A 61 -2.69 2.50 -3.01
N VAL A 62 -3.77 2.06 -2.36
CA VAL A 62 -5.03 1.73 -3.03
C VAL A 62 -5.63 2.98 -3.67
N HIS A 63 -5.69 4.11 -2.96
CA HIS A 63 -6.21 5.34 -3.54
C HIS A 63 -5.41 5.76 -4.77
N TYR A 64 -4.08 5.72 -4.70
CA TYR A 64 -3.19 6.00 -5.82
C TYR A 64 -3.51 5.11 -7.03
N ALA A 65 -3.67 3.79 -6.81
CA ALA A 65 -4.00 2.84 -7.87
C ALA A 65 -5.40 3.06 -8.47
N ASP A 66 -6.39 3.43 -7.64
CA ASP A 66 -7.76 3.71 -8.07
C ASP A 66 -7.89 5.01 -8.87
N HIS A 67 -6.98 5.96 -8.64
CA HIS A 67 -7.00 7.30 -9.25
C HIS A 67 -5.86 7.52 -10.24
N GLU A 68 -5.41 6.45 -10.92
CA GLU A 68 -4.44 6.53 -12.01
C GLU A 68 -3.14 7.25 -11.63
N GLY A 69 -2.67 7.03 -10.41
CA GLY A 69 -1.46 7.63 -9.87
C GLY A 69 -1.62 9.03 -9.30
N SER A 70 -2.86 9.46 -9.04
CA SER A 70 -3.17 10.75 -8.42
C SER A 70 -3.51 10.63 -6.94
N LEU A 71 -2.98 11.55 -6.14
CA LEU A 71 -3.35 11.74 -4.73
C LEU A 71 -4.05 13.10 -4.53
N PRO A 72 -4.97 13.22 -3.56
CA PRO A 72 -5.55 14.50 -3.18
C PRO A 72 -4.46 15.46 -2.70
N LYS A 73 -4.58 16.76 -3.00
CA LYS A 73 -3.53 17.76 -2.67
C LYS A 73 -3.25 17.86 -1.18
N GLU A 74 -4.27 17.60 -0.37
CA GLU A 74 -4.25 17.62 1.08
C GLU A 74 -3.85 16.29 1.73
N LYS A 75 -3.73 15.21 0.95
CA LYS A 75 -3.35 13.86 1.42
C LYS A 75 -2.19 13.28 0.60
N GLN A 76 -1.04 13.92 0.68
CA GLN A 76 0.17 13.53 -0.08
C GLN A 76 1.03 12.51 0.65
N ASN A 77 0.89 12.40 1.97
CA ASN A 77 1.72 11.54 2.80
C ASN A 77 0.89 10.44 3.44
N TRP A 78 1.50 9.28 3.71
CA TRP A 78 0.79 8.14 4.31
C TRP A 78 0.17 8.47 5.66
N TRP A 79 0.74 9.40 6.44
CA TRP A 79 0.18 9.81 7.73
C TRP A 79 -1.11 10.63 7.61
N ASP A 80 -1.44 11.14 6.41
CA ASP A 80 -2.72 11.81 6.15
C ASP A 80 -3.88 10.80 6.00
N TRP A 81 -3.58 9.50 6.05
CA TRP A 81 -4.50 8.36 5.89
C TRP A 81 -4.71 7.57 7.19
N GLN A 82 -4.46 8.20 8.34
CA GLN A 82 -4.61 7.61 9.67
C GLN A 82 -6.07 7.40 10.11
N ASP A 83 -7.00 8.17 9.53
CA ASP A 83 -8.42 8.24 9.90
C ASP A 83 -9.15 6.88 9.95
#